data_AF-A0AAV4K3W7-F1
#
_entry.id   AF-A0AAV4K3W7-F1
#
_cell.length_a   1.000
_cell.length_b   1.000
_cell.length_c   1.000
_cell.angle_alpha   90.00
_cell.angle_beta   90.00
_cell.angle_gamma   90.00
#
_symmetry.space_group_name_H-M   'P 1'
#
loop_
_entity.id
_entity.type
_entity.pdbx_description
1 polymer ?
#
loop_
_entity_poly.entity_id
_entity_poly.type
_entity_poly.pdbx_seq_one_letter_code
_entity_poly.pdbx_strand_id
1 'polypeptide(L)' 'MRVTTEQFKGMMRSTWPVVAYSKEHPDEDFVGDVVKQIEDILAKTGSRHQEYDIHYNLFIIMGHKPKK' A
#
# COMPACT_ATOMS: atom_id res chain seq x y z
N MET A 1 -4.84 10.68 -0.55
CA MET A 1 -5.14 10.27 0.84
C MET A 1 -3.81 10.29 1.55
N ARG A 2 -3.71 11.01 2.66
CA ARG A 2 -2.45 11.13 3.41
C ARG A 2 -2.30 9.97 4.37
N VAL A 3 -1.15 9.31 4.33
CA VAL A 3 -0.86 8.16 5.21
C VAL A 3 0.58 8.19 5.70
N THR A 4 0.83 7.53 6.83
CA THR A 4 2.17 7.20 7.31
C THR A 4 2.73 5.94 6.62
N THR A 5 4.04 5.71 6.73
CA THR A 5 4.69 4.49 6.21
C THR A 5 4.12 3.22 6.86
N GLU A 6 3.79 3.27 8.15
CA GLU A 6 3.14 2.17 8.87
C GLU A 6 1.71 1.88 8.37
N GLN A 7 0.91 2.92 8.10
CA GLN A 7 -0.43 2.75 7.52
C GLN A 7 -0.35 2.13 6.12
N PHE A 8 0.60 2.57 5.30
CA PHE A 8 0.85 1.99 3.98
C PHE A 8 1.31 0.53 4.07
N LYS A 9 2.23 0.22 4.98
CA LYS A 9 2.70 -1.15 5.27
C LYS A 9 1.53 -2.06 5.63
N GLY A 10 0.67 -1.63 6.56
CA GLY A 10 -0.51 -2.38 6.97
C GLY A 10 -1.48 -2.64 5.81
N MET A 11 -1.67 -1.64 4.96
CA MET A 11 -2.51 -1.78 3.77
C MET A 11 -1.89 -2.72 2.73
N MET A 12 -0.59 -2.67 2.45
CA MET A 12 0.03 -3.64 1.53
C MET A 12 -0.15 -5.07 2.03
N ARG A 13 0.08 -5.31 3.34
CA ARG A 13 -0.08 -6.63 3.97
C ARG A 13 -1.52 -7.14 3.99
N SER A 14 -2.52 -6.29 3.80
CA SER A 14 -3.92 -6.72 3.74
C SER A 14 -4.34 -7.18 2.34
N THR A 15 -3.54 -6.92 1.30
CA THR A 15 -3.88 -7.32 -0.07
C THR A 15 -3.61 -8.80 -0.33
N TRP A 16 -4.52 -9.45 -1.05
CA TRP A 16 -4.44 -10.89 -1.32
C TRP A 16 -3.11 -11.35 -1.94
N PRO A 17 -2.52 -10.67 -2.95
CA PRO A 17 -1.26 -11.11 -3.55
C PRO A 17 -0.10 -11.13 -2.53
N VAL A 18 -0.05 -10.14 -1.65
CA VAL A 18 0.99 -10.03 -0.61
C VAL A 18 0.82 -11.12 0.43
N VAL A 19 -0.43 -11.40 0.83
CA VAL A 19 -0.74 -12.50 1.77
C VAL A 19 -0.38 -13.85 1.16
N ALA A 20 -0.69 -14.08 -0.11
CA ALA A 20 -0.35 -15.33 -0.81
C ALA A 20 1.17 -15.52 -0.92
N TYR A 21 1.89 -14.50 -1.38
CA TYR A 21 3.35 -14.55 -1.51
C TYR A 21 4.04 -14.83 -0.18
N SER A 22 3.64 -14.14 0.89
CA SER A 22 4.23 -14.30 2.24
C SER A 22 4.00 -15.69 2.83
N LYS A 23 2.96 -16.42 2.39
CA LYS A 23 2.74 -17.81 2.81
C LYS A 23 3.71 -18.78 2.11
N GLU A 24 4.06 -18.51 0.86
CA GLU A 24 5.00 -19.32 0.08
C GLU A 24 6.47 -19.01 0.44
N HIS A 25 6.74 -17.79 0.91
CA HIS A 25 8.08 -17.28 1.22
C HIS A 25 8.11 -16.68 2.66
N PRO A 26 8.00 -17.50 3.72
CA PRO A 26 7.86 -17.00 5.10
C PRO A 26 9.10 -16.30 5.64
N ASP A 27 10.27 -16.55 5.05
CA ASP A 27 11.55 -15.97 5.46
C ASP A 27 11.80 -14.59 4.80
N GLU A 28 10.97 -14.18 3.85
CA GLU A 28 11.10 -12.91 3.12
C GLU A 28 10.16 -11.84 3.69
N ASP A 29 10.70 -10.65 3.98
CA ASP A 29 9.89 -9.46 4.29
C ASP A 29 10.02 -8.40 3.19
N PHE A 30 9.58 -8.75 1.97
CA PHE A 30 9.63 -7.83 0.83
C PHE A 30 8.84 -6.53 1.09
N VAL A 31 7.76 -6.59 1.88
CA VAL A 31 7.00 -5.40 2.28
C VAL A 31 7.87 -4.49 3.13
N GLY A 32 8.61 -5.05 4.09
CA GLY A 32 9.59 -4.32 4.89
C GLY A 32 10.66 -3.65 4.02
N ASP A 33 11.17 -4.36 3.01
CA ASP A 33 12.16 -3.81 2.09
C ASP A 33 11.63 -2.63 1.27
N VAL A 34 10.39 -2.71 0.79
CA VAL A 34 9.72 -1.59 0.09
C VAL A 34 9.52 -0.40 1.03
N VAL A 35 9.05 -0.64 2.26
CA VAL A 35 8.84 0.43 3.25
C VAL A 35 10.15 1.13 3.59
N LYS A 36 11.24 0.37 3.78
CA LYS A 36 12.57 0.93 4.04
C LYS A 36 13.05 1.83 2.91
N GLN A 37 12.84 1.42 1.66
CA GLN A 37 13.17 2.24 0.50
C GLN A 37 12.37 3.56 0.47
N ILE A 38 11.09 3.51 0.83
CA ILE A 38 10.25 4.71 0.95
C ILE A 38 10.78 5.64 2.05
N GLU A 39 11.11 5.09 3.22
CA GLU A 39 11.67 5.85 4.34
C GLU A 39 13.01 6.51 4.00
N ASP A 40 13.89 5.80 3.28
CA ASP A 40 15.17 6.33 2.81
C ASP A 40 14.99 7.49 1.81
N ILE A 41 13.94 7.45 0.98
CA ILE A 41 13.59 8.54 0.06
C ILE A 41 13.02 9.73 0.83
N LEU A 42 12.09 9.50 1.76
CA LEU A 42 11.48 10.54 2.59
C LEU A 42 12.50 11.22 3.52
N ALA A 43 13.50 10.47 4.00
CA ALA A 43 14.59 11.04 4.78
C ALA A 43 15.41 12.06 3.96
N LYS A 44 15.56 11.85 2.65
CA LYS A 44 16.24 12.81 1.74
C LYS A 44 15.41 14.06 1.50
N THR A 45 14.08 14.00 1.65
CA THR A 45 13.19 15.16 1.50
C THR A 45 13.04 15.97 2.78
N GLY A 46 13.72 15.59 3.87
CA GLY A 46 13.83 16.38 5.09
C GLY A 46 12.75 16.12 6.15
N SER A 47 11.88 15.12 5.98
CA SER A 47 10.82 14.84 6.97
C SER A 47 10.53 13.34 7.08
N ARG A 48 11.20 12.68 8.04
CA ARG A 48 11.08 11.23 8.32
C ARG A 48 9.72 10.77 8.84
N HIS A 49 8.89 11.69 9.33
CA HIS A 49 7.58 11.39 9.90
C HIS A 49 6.44 12.07 9.15
N GLN A 50 6.68 12.46 7.90
CA GLN A 50 5.67 13.13 7.09
C GLN A 50 4.65 12.11 6.60
N GLU A 51 3.38 12.46 6.74
CA GLU A 51 2.34 11.82 5.95
C GLU A 51 2.57 12.16 4.48
N TYR A 52 2.38 11.19 3.60
CA TYR A 52 2.50 11.36 2.15
C TYR A 52 1.20 11.00 1.46
N ASP A 53 0.95 11.68 0.34
CA ASP A 53 -0.25 11.46 -0.45
C ASP A 53 -0.09 10.22 -1.34
N ILE A 54 -1.00 9.26 -1.13
CA ILE A 54 -1.15 8.12 -2.02
C ILE A 54 -2.38 8.32 -2.91
N HIS A 55 -2.19 8.01 -4.19
CA HIS A 55 -3.20 8.07 -5.23
C HIS A 55 -3.52 6.65 -5.72
N TYR A 56 -4.80 6.31 -5.74
CA TYR A 56 -5.31 5.08 -6.33
C TYR A 56 -6.15 5.40 -7.55
N ASN A 57 -5.96 4.62 -8.61
CA ASN A 57 -6.86 4.66 -9.75
C ASN A 57 -8.14 3.91 -9.38
N LEU A 58 -9.28 4.58 -9.47
CA LEU A 58 -10.59 3.98 -9.23
C LEU A 58 -11.32 3.82 -10.56
N PHE A 59 -11.81 2.62 -10.82
CA PHE A 59 -12.69 2.35 -11.96
C PHE A 59 -14.08 1.96 -11.42
N ILE A 60 -15.11 2.70 -11.83
CA ILE A 60 -16.48 2.50 -11.37
C ILE A 60 -17.33 2.06 -12.56
N ILE A 61 -17.92 0.87 -12.47
CA ILE A 61 -18.94 0.40 -13.42
C ILE A 61 -20.30 0.66 -12.80
N MET A 62 -21.11 1.50 -13.45
CA MET A 62 -22.49 1.76 -13.06
C MET A 62 -23.44 1.08 -14.05
N GLY A 63 -24.49 0.45 -13.53
CA GLY A 63 -25.54 -0.16 -14.33
C GLY A 63 -26.92 0.18 -13.77
N HIS A 64 -27.90 0.42 -14.64
CA HIS A 64 -29.28 0.53 -14.23
C HIS A 64 -29.93 -0.85 -14.18
N LYS A 65 -30.48 -1.22 -13.02
CA LYS A 65 -31.27 -2.45 -12.91
C LYS A 65 -32.51 -2.33 -13.80
N PRO A 66 -32.77 -3.25 -14.74
CA PRO A 66 -33.97 -3.22 -15.56
C PRO A 66 -35.23 -3.31 -14.70
N LYS A 67 -36.27 -2.55 -15.03
CA LYS A 67 -37.60 -2.66 -14.41
C LYS A 67 -38.35 -3.86 -15.02
N LYS A 68 -38.02 -5.07 -14.58
CA LYS A 68 -38.86 -6.26 -14.72
C LYS A 68 -38.81 -7.06 -13.43
#